data_AF-A0A4R6PSV6-F1
#
_entry.id   AF-A0A4R6PSV6-F1
#
_cell.length_a   1.000
_cell.length_b   1.000
_cell.length_c   1.000
_cell.angle_alpha   90.00
_cell.angle_beta   90.00
_cell.angle_gamma   90.00
#
_symmetry.space_group_name_H-M   'P 1'
#
loop_
_entity.id
_entity.type
_entity.pdbx_description
1 polymer ?
#
loop_
_entity_poly.entity_id
_entity_poly.type
_entity_poly.pdbx_seq_one_letter_code
_entity_poly.pdbx_strand_id
1 'polypeptide(L)'
;MRKFLLVPLAVAGLLTGCGDDEPIPDSIGSTTLTLPSTAPAVAKPAVTVDQSAAGRTVTLDVGQELRVRLPQAADSDQEWEPVNLDEGILVAEEPVAEGRTTVWPLRAVAEGTTTVEFTYGQLEEPPVRPESTFLVTVEVS
;
A
#
# COMPACT_ATOMS: atom_id res chain seq x y z
N MET A 1 -8.42 -18.61 45.37
CA MET A 1 -9.79 -18.08 45.11
C MET A 1 -9.66 -17.15 43.90
N ARG A 2 -10.38 -17.23 42.78
CA ARG A 2 -11.58 -17.94 42.35
C ARG A 2 -11.35 -18.53 40.94
N LYS A 3 -11.96 -19.70 40.74
CA LYS A 3 -12.05 -20.51 39.52
C LYS A 3 -13.19 -19.92 38.66
N PHE A 4 -13.02 -19.77 37.36
CA PHE A 4 -14.16 -19.59 36.45
C PHE A 4 -14.22 -20.77 35.48
N LEU A 5 -15.38 -21.41 35.49
CA LEU A 5 -15.73 -22.63 34.78
C LEU A 5 -16.02 -22.37 33.29
N LEU A 6 -15.54 -23.28 32.45
CA LEU A 6 -16.09 -23.65 31.14
C LEU A 6 -17.53 -24.19 31.26
N VAL A 7 -18.34 -24.10 30.20
CA VAL A 7 -19.09 -25.22 29.59
C VAL A 7 -19.66 -24.81 28.21
N PRO A 8 -19.75 -25.74 27.23
CA PRO A 8 -20.00 -25.47 25.81
C PRO A 8 -21.47 -25.75 25.39
N LEU A 9 -21.87 -25.29 24.21
CA LEU A 9 -23.16 -25.63 23.60
C LEU A 9 -22.94 -26.56 22.39
N ALA A 10 -23.36 -27.81 22.54
CA ALA A 10 -23.43 -28.81 21.49
C ALA A 10 -24.78 -28.70 20.74
N VAL A 11 -24.76 -28.96 19.44
CA VAL A 11 -25.98 -29.25 18.67
C VAL A 11 -25.75 -30.55 17.91
N ALA A 12 -26.45 -31.60 18.37
CA ALA A 12 -26.60 -32.87 17.69
C ALA A 12 -27.97 -32.89 17.00
N GLY A 13 -28.00 -33.26 15.72
CA GLY A 13 -29.22 -33.57 14.98
C GLY A 13 -29.05 -34.91 14.28
N LEU A 14 -29.78 -35.91 14.76
CA LEU A 14 -29.88 -37.26 14.19
C LEU A 14 -30.88 -37.24 13.02
N LEU A 15 -30.50 -37.83 11.88
CA LEU A 15 -31.45 -38.41 10.93
C LEU A 15 -30.95 -39.81 10.56
N THR A 16 -31.67 -40.81 11.06
CA THR A 16 -31.61 -42.20 10.61
C THR A 16 -32.54 -42.35 9.41
N GLY A 17 -32.02 -42.84 8.29
CA GLY A 17 -32.82 -43.24 7.12
C GLY A 17 -32.15 -44.41 6.40
N CYS A 18 -32.79 -45.58 6.46
CA CYS A 18 -32.41 -46.82 5.78
C CYS A 18 -32.50 -46.73 4.25
N GLY A 19 -31.66 -47.49 3.55
CA GLY A 19 -31.89 -47.88 2.17
C GLY A 19 -30.64 -48.51 1.52
N ASP A 20 -30.52 -49.83 1.62
CA ASP A 20 -29.73 -50.65 0.69
C ASP A 20 -30.44 -50.67 -0.68
N ASP A 21 -29.74 -50.29 -1.76
CA ASP A 21 -29.96 -50.77 -3.15
C ASP A 21 -28.77 -50.33 -4.05
N GLU A 22 -27.90 -51.29 -4.42
CA GLU A 22 -27.03 -51.24 -5.62
C GLU A 22 -27.90 -51.36 -6.90
N PRO A 23 -27.45 -51.10 -8.16
CA PRO A 23 -26.25 -50.39 -8.67
C PRO A 23 -26.48 -49.51 -9.97
N ILE A 24 -25.40 -48.86 -10.49
CA ILE A 24 -25.13 -48.36 -11.89
C ILE A 24 -25.85 -47.03 -12.33
N PRO A 25 -25.33 -46.08 -13.17
CA PRO A 25 -24.17 -46.07 -14.11
C PRO A 25 -23.19 -44.87 -14.04
N ASP A 26 -22.08 -45.05 -14.76
CA ASP A 26 -21.12 -44.06 -15.25
C ASP A 26 -21.71 -42.69 -15.65
N SER A 27 -21.32 -41.63 -14.93
CA SER A 27 -20.99 -40.29 -15.46
C SER A 27 -21.03 -39.27 -14.33
N ILE A 28 -19.98 -39.22 -13.51
CA ILE A 28 -19.65 -37.96 -12.84
C ILE A 28 -18.92 -37.10 -13.87
N GLY A 29 -19.69 -36.30 -14.61
CA GLY A 29 -19.13 -35.14 -15.28
C GLY A 29 -18.32 -34.36 -14.26
N SER A 30 -17.00 -34.28 -14.47
CA SER A 30 -16.13 -33.38 -13.73
C SER A 30 -16.80 -32.01 -13.72
N THR A 31 -17.39 -31.66 -12.59
CA THR A 31 -17.87 -30.32 -12.36
C THR A 31 -16.62 -29.53 -12.04
N THR A 32 -15.90 -29.14 -13.10
CA THR A 32 -14.77 -28.24 -12.99
C THR A 32 -15.31 -26.94 -12.45
N LEU A 33 -15.12 -26.72 -11.15
CA LEU A 33 -15.27 -25.42 -10.51
C LEU A 33 -14.24 -24.49 -11.12
N THR A 34 -14.64 -23.79 -12.17
CA THR A 34 -13.88 -22.67 -12.72
C THR A 34 -13.95 -21.55 -11.69
N LEU A 35 -12.95 -21.50 -10.80
CA LEU A 35 -12.69 -20.28 -10.04
C LEU A 35 -12.51 -19.14 -11.05
N PRO A 36 -13.10 -17.95 -10.85
CA PRO A 36 -12.70 -16.80 -11.63
C PRO A 36 -11.20 -16.60 -11.39
N SER A 37 -10.40 -16.92 -12.40
CA SER A 37 -9.00 -16.56 -12.43
C SER A 37 -8.96 -15.05 -12.58
N THR A 38 -9.00 -14.33 -11.46
CA THR A 38 -8.58 -12.93 -11.41
C THR A 38 -7.14 -12.92 -11.90
N ALA A 39 -6.97 -12.64 -13.20
CA ALA A 39 -5.68 -12.31 -13.75
C ALA A 39 -5.10 -11.19 -12.87
N PRO A 40 -3.81 -11.23 -12.51
CA PRO A 40 -3.19 -10.11 -11.82
C PRO A 40 -3.47 -8.87 -12.66
N ALA A 41 -4.14 -7.87 -12.08
CA ALA A 41 -4.27 -6.57 -12.72
C ALA A 41 -2.86 -6.13 -13.12
N VAL A 42 -2.64 -5.87 -14.40
CA VAL A 42 -1.34 -5.41 -14.90
C VAL A 42 -1.04 -4.11 -14.16
N ALA A 43 -0.06 -4.16 -13.25
CA ALA A 43 0.31 -3.00 -12.46
C ALA A 43 0.77 -1.88 -13.41
N LYS A 44 0.20 -0.69 -13.25
CA LYS A 44 0.60 0.49 -14.02
C LYS A 44 2.07 0.82 -13.72
N PRO A 45 2.84 1.32 -14.70
CA PRO A 45 4.22 1.70 -14.46
C PRO A 45 4.30 2.83 -13.42
N ALA A 46 5.36 2.82 -12.62
CA ALA A 46 5.58 3.87 -11.63
C ALA A 46 5.81 5.23 -12.29
N VAL A 47 5.23 6.28 -11.73
CA VAL A 47 5.52 7.67 -12.09
C VAL A 47 6.74 8.11 -11.30
N THR A 48 7.71 8.75 -11.95
CA THR A 48 8.92 9.24 -11.28
C THR A 48 8.96 10.76 -11.35
N VAL A 49 9.25 11.39 -10.23
CA VAL A 49 9.42 12.85 -10.12
C VAL A 49 10.70 13.19 -9.39
N ASP A 50 11.26 14.34 -9.71
CA ASP A 50 12.44 14.92 -9.06
C ASP A 50 12.15 16.38 -8.66
N GLN A 51 13.15 17.10 -8.16
CA GLN A 51 13.00 18.48 -7.71
C GLN A 51 12.39 19.43 -8.75
N SER A 52 12.52 19.14 -10.05
CA SER A 52 11.89 19.94 -11.12
C SER A 52 10.36 19.89 -11.10
N ALA A 53 9.77 18.90 -10.42
CA ALA A 53 8.34 18.77 -10.20
C ALA A 53 7.83 19.56 -8.97
N ALA A 54 8.72 20.23 -8.23
CA ALA A 54 8.31 21.03 -7.08
C ALA A 54 7.27 22.10 -7.49
N GLY A 55 6.20 22.20 -6.70
CA GLY A 55 5.07 23.10 -6.93
C GLY A 55 4.15 22.68 -8.09
N ARG A 56 4.36 21.51 -8.69
CA ARG A 56 3.49 20.99 -9.76
C ARG A 56 2.46 20.00 -9.22
N THR A 57 1.48 19.70 -10.06
CA THR A 57 0.53 18.61 -9.86
C THR A 57 0.97 17.38 -10.63
N VAL A 58 0.92 16.22 -9.97
CA VAL A 58 1.20 14.89 -10.53
C VAL A 58 -0.08 14.07 -10.45
N THR A 59 -0.50 13.49 -11.56
CA THR A 59 -1.66 12.60 -11.61
C THR A 59 -1.21 11.15 -11.48
N LEU A 60 -1.91 10.39 -10.65
CA LEU A 60 -1.72 8.95 -10.44
C LEU A 60 -3.07 8.24 -10.54
N ASP A 61 -3.01 6.93 -10.77
CA ASP A 61 -4.16 6.05 -10.60
C ASP A 61 -4.10 5.30 -9.27
N VAL A 62 -5.24 4.90 -8.72
CA VAL A 62 -5.26 4.00 -7.54
C VAL A 62 -4.45 2.72 -7.82
N GLY A 63 -3.55 2.39 -6.89
CA GLY A 63 -2.62 1.27 -6.98
C GLY A 63 -1.32 1.58 -7.74
N GLN A 64 -1.20 2.74 -8.38
CA GLN A 64 0.03 3.19 -9.02
C GLN A 64 1.04 3.70 -7.98
N GLU A 65 2.32 3.52 -8.30
CA GLU A 65 3.44 3.98 -7.47
C GLU A 65 3.99 5.31 -8.01
N LEU A 66 4.26 6.23 -7.09
CA LEU A 66 5.02 7.45 -7.31
C LEU A 66 6.40 7.31 -6.68
N ARG A 67 7.45 7.56 -7.45
CA ARG A 67 8.84 7.59 -7.00
C ARG A 67 9.33 9.02 -6.94
N VAL A 68 9.51 9.54 -5.74
CA VAL A 68 10.08 10.88 -5.52
C VAL A 68 11.59 10.74 -5.35
N ARG A 69 12.36 11.31 -6.28
CA ARG A 69 13.83 11.25 -6.30
C ARG A 69 14.40 12.57 -5.79
N LEU A 70 15.02 12.55 -4.62
CA LEU A 70 15.54 13.75 -3.97
C LEU A 70 17.07 13.65 -3.78
N PRO A 71 17.87 14.55 -4.38
CA PRO A 71 19.32 14.52 -4.26
C PRO A 71 19.79 14.91 -2.84
N GLN A 72 20.84 14.24 -2.38
CA GLN A 72 21.50 14.48 -1.10
C GLN A 72 22.77 15.33 -1.29
N ALA A 73 23.00 16.28 -0.39
CA ALA A 73 24.14 17.19 -0.42
C ALA A 73 25.48 16.52 -0.06
N ALA A 74 26.55 17.08 -0.63
CA ALA A 74 27.99 16.85 -0.39
C ALA A 74 28.44 15.65 0.51
N ASP A 75 29.02 15.79 1.68
CA ASP A 75 29.23 16.86 2.66
C ASP A 75 28.06 17.13 3.62
N SER A 76 27.03 16.29 3.62
CA SER A 76 25.96 16.39 4.62
C SER A 76 25.49 15.02 5.09
N ASP A 77 25.48 14.84 6.41
CA ASP A 77 24.87 13.69 7.10
C ASP A 77 23.35 13.89 7.30
N GLN A 78 22.72 14.73 6.48
CA GLN A 78 21.30 15.04 6.55
C GLN A 78 20.56 14.23 5.50
N GLU A 79 19.33 13.88 5.81
CA GLU A 79 18.48 13.04 4.98
C GLU A 79 17.18 13.78 4.65
N TRP A 80 16.51 13.35 3.59
CA TRP A 80 15.16 13.83 3.28
C TRP A 80 14.17 13.09 4.15
N GLU A 81 13.24 13.79 4.79
CA GLU A 81 12.17 13.21 5.59
C GLU A 81 10.81 13.77 5.15
N PRO A 82 9.75 12.94 5.05
CA PRO A 82 8.41 13.43 4.78
C PRO A 82 7.89 14.18 6.01
N VAL A 83 7.47 15.42 5.82
CA VAL A 83 6.89 16.28 6.87
C VAL A 83 5.37 16.44 6.70
N ASN A 84 4.86 16.20 5.49
CA ASN A 84 3.44 16.13 5.21
C ASN A 84 3.17 14.99 4.22
N LEU A 85 2.38 14.01 4.64
CA LEU A 85 1.93 12.89 3.83
C LEU A 85 0.54 12.45 4.32
N ASP A 86 -0.44 12.45 3.42
CA ASP A 86 -1.76 11.89 3.73
C ASP A 86 -1.77 10.38 3.47
N GLU A 87 -1.55 9.62 4.54
CA GLU A 87 -1.53 8.14 4.50
C GLU A 87 -2.89 7.52 4.12
N GLY A 88 -3.98 8.31 4.10
CA GLY A 88 -5.27 7.89 3.56
C GLY A 88 -5.30 7.79 2.03
N ILE A 89 -4.42 8.52 1.34
CA ILE A 89 -4.35 8.61 -0.13
C ILE A 89 -3.04 8.01 -0.66
N LEU A 90 -1.92 8.28 0.01
CA LEU A 90 -0.58 7.82 -0.38
C LEU A 90 0.13 7.17 0.81
N VAL A 91 0.53 5.91 0.67
CA VAL A 91 1.32 5.20 1.68
C VAL A 91 2.78 5.19 1.26
N ALA A 92 3.68 5.66 2.13
CA ALA A 92 5.11 5.56 1.90
C ALA A 92 5.61 4.13 2.15
N GLU A 93 6.46 3.65 1.25
CA GLU A 93 7.27 2.45 1.43
C GLU A 93 8.68 2.85 1.91
N GLU A 94 9.53 1.87 2.23
CA GLU A 94 10.89 2.13 2.72
C GLU A 94 11.72 2.90 1.66
N PRO A 95 12.37 4.03 2.03
CA PRO A 95 13.17 4.80 1.10
C PRO A 95 14.42 4.01 0.66
N VAL A 96 14.82 4.20 -0.60
CA VAL A 96 15.96 3.52 -1.21
C VAL A 96 17.04 4.54 -1.56
N ALA A 97 18.26 4.30 -1.10
CA ALA A 97 19.42 5.10 -1.48
C ALA A 97 19.96 4.67 -2.86
N GLU A 98 19.94 5.61 -3.83
CA GLU A 98 20.54 5.46 -5.16
C GLU A 98 21.73 6.43 -5.30
N GLY A 99 22.89 6.03 -4.79
CA GLY A 99 24.09 6.87 -4.82
C GLY A 99 23.94 8.09 -3.92
N ARG A 100 23.80 9.28 -4.52
CA ARG A 100 23.58 10.55 -3.80
C ARG A 100 22.14 11.03 -3.92
N THR A 101 21.20 10.11 -4.08
CA THR A 101 19.77 10.39 -4.24
C THR A 101 18.99 9.45 -3.33
N THR A 102 18.07 10.00 -2.56
CA THR A 102 17.07 9.21 -1.82
C THR A 102 15.84 9.08 -2.70
N VAL A 103 15.37 7.85 -2.92
CA VAL A 103 14.15 7.56 -3.66
C VAL A 103 13.08 7.15 -2.65
N TRP A 104 11.98 7.90 -2.62
CA TRP A 104 10.81 7.63 -1.79
C TRP A 104 9.71 7.00 -2.65
N PRO A 105 9.44 5.68 -2.51
CA PRO A 105 8.30 5.05 -3.15
C PRO A 105 7.02 5.36 -2.36
N LEU A 106 6.01 5.89 -3.03
CA LEU A 106 4.70 6.21 -2.47
C LEU A 106 3.63 5.48 -3.28
N ARG A 107 2.79 4.68 -2.63
CA ARG A 107 1.71 3.93 -3.28
C ARG A 107 0.38 4.63 -3.11
N ALA A 108 -0.30 4.90 -4.22
CA ALA A 108 -1.67 5.41 -4.21
C ALA A 108 -2.64 4.32 -3.73
N VAL A 109 -3.35 4.57 -2.63
CA VAL A 109 -4.28 3.61 -2.01
C VAL A 109 -5.74 4.04 -2.07
N ALA A 110 -6.01 5.32 -2.30
CA ALA A 110 -7.36 5.86 -2.45
C ALA A 110 -7.38 7.06 -3.41
N GLU A 111 -8.55 7.32 -4.00
CA GLU A 111 -8.80 8.50 -4.83
C GLU A 111 -8.78 9.78 -3.97
N GLY A 112 -8.33 10.89 -4.56
CA GLY A 112 -8.32 12.19 -3.88
C GLY A 112 -7.16 13.08 -4.30
N THR A 113 -7.09 14.27 -3.71
CA THR A 113 -5.99 15.22 -3.92
C THR A 113 -5.27 15.44 -2.60
N THR A 114 -3.95 15.30 -2.60
CA THR A 114 -3.11 15.55 -1.43
C THR A 114 -1.85 16.33 -1.79
N THR A 115 -1.23 16.96 -0.80
CA THR A 115 0.08 17.60 -0.94
C THR A 115 1.10 16.77 -0.19
N VAL A 116 2.17 16.39 -0.87
CA VAL A 116 3.30 15.71 -0.29
C VAL A 116 4.43 16.71 -0.08
N GLU A 117 4.97 16.76 1.12
CA GLU A 117 6.07 17.64 1.49
C GLU A 117 7.21 16.86 2.15
N PHE A 118 8.42 17.14 1.71
CA PHE A 118 9.65 16.64 2.30
C PHE A 118 10.53 17.82 2.72
N THR A 119 11.20 17.68 3.86
CA THR A 119 12.28 18.57 4.28
C THR A 119 13.62 17.84 4.24
N TYR A 120 14.71 18.59 4.10
CA TYR A 120 16.06 18.05 4.12
C TYR A 120 16.75 18.46 5.43
N GLY A 121 17.11 17.45 6.23
CA GLY A 121 17.68 17.64 7.56
C GLY A 121 16.64 17.71 8.67
N GLN A 122 17.13 17.86 9.90
CA GLN A 122 16.26 18.01 11.06
C GLN A 122 15.64 19.41 11.07
N LEU A 123 14.32 19.48 11.27
CA LEU A 123 13.63 20.72 11.59
C LEU A 123 14.20 21.30 12.90
N GLU A 124 15.06 22.31 12.79
CA GLU A 124 15.56 23.04 13.95
C GLU A 124 14.60 24.19 14.30
N GLU A 125 14.18 24.28 15.57
CA GLU A 125 13.36 25.39 16.06
C GLU A 125 14.18 26.37 16.91
N PRO A 126 14.24 27.67 16.54
CA PRO A 126 13.68 28.29 15.33
C PRO A 126 14.54 28.03 14.07
N PRO A 127 13.94 28.01 12.85
CA PRO A 127 14.68 27.69 11.64
C PRO A 127 15.72 28.78 11.34
N VAL A 128 17.00 28.40 11.40
CA VAL A 128 18.14 29.32 11.25
C VAL A 128 18.45 29.60 9.76
N ARG A 129 17.96 28.75 8.84
CA ARG A 129 18.09 28.90 7.38
C ARG A 129 16.82 28.42 6.65
N PRO A 130 16.56 28.89 5.42
CA PRO A 130 15.54 28.28 4.57
C PRO A 130 15.92 26.82 4.34
N GLU A 131 15.09 25.91 4.85
CA GLU A 131 15.24 24.49 4.65
C GLU A 131 15.04 24.15 3.17
N SER A 132 15.73 23.12 2.68
CA SER A 132 15.45 22.63 1.34
C SER A 132 14.16 21.83 1.41
N THR A 133 13.05 22.45 1.03
CA THR A 133 11.74 21.80 0.98
C THR A 133 11.44 21.33 -0.44
N PHE A 134 10.87 20.13 -0.56
CA PHE A 134 10.24 19.66 -1.79
C PHE A 134 8.74 19.50 -1.53
N LEU A 135 7.92 20.15 -2.35
CA LEU A 135 6.46 20.10 -2.26
C LEU A 135 5.88 19.72 -3.61
N VAL A 136 4.98 18.74 -3.65
CA VAL A 136 4.26 18.35 -4.86
C VAL A 136 2.79 18.07 -4.54
N THR A 137 1.89 18.49 -5.42
CA THR A 137 0.48 18.11 -5.32
C THR A 137 0.28 16.81 -6.08
N VAL A 138 -0.40 15.85 -5.48
CA VAL A 138 -0.74 14.57 -6.09
C VAL A 138 -2.25 14.45 -6.20
N GLU A 139 -2.72 14.17 -7.40
CA GLU A 139 -4.12 13.88 -7.70
C GLU A 139 -4.24 12.39 -8.09
N VAL A 140 -5.06 11.64 -7.35
CA VAL A 140 -5.30 10.21 -7.56
C VAL A 140 -6.72 10.00 -8.08
N SER A 141 -6.85 9.33 -9.23
CA SER A 141 -8.11 9.01 -9.90
C SER A 141 -8.26 7.54 -10.29
#